data_AF-X0WMZ0-F1
#
_entry.id   AF-X0WMZ0-F1
#
_cell.length_a   1.000
_cell.length_b   1.000
_cell.length_c   1.000
_cell.angle_alpha   90.00
_cell.angle_beta   90.00
_cell.angle_gamma   90.00
#
_symmetry.space_group_name_H-M   'P 1'
#
loop_
_entity.id
_entity.type
_entity.pdbx_description
1 polymer ?
#
loop_
_entity_poly.entity_id
_entity_poly.type
_entity_poly.pdbx_seq_one_letter_code
_entity_poly.pdbx_strand_id
1 'polypeptide(L)'
;MDFYYDIKERFFNLIKEKDLMSSKVEVVSARTLTPQEVIGKPERDDFPLLKGKEVMLQADFKGSLGQAFTDLPGNYSGSLREILAMFLDNNFKRAVFVATLNAVLRHLNYISKTVHCKDKEPGECAAHLVDYIKERFGNLRIAFIGMQPAMVEALAAQFEIRVVDLDPDNVGQRRCGVLIEDAAHTKEILSWANIVLATGTTAV
;
A
#
# COMPACT_ATOMS: atom_id res chain seq x y z
N MET A 1 -10.12 8.91 -18.15
CA MET A 1 -10.88 8.23 -17.08
C MET A 1 -10.18 8.58 -15.78
N ASP A 2 -10.88 9.17 -14.82
CA ASP A 2 -10.31 9.57 -13.53
C ASP A 2 -10.30 8.35 -12.59
N PHE A 3 -9.11 7.95 -12.15
CA PHE A 3 -8.86 6.74 -11.34
C PHE A 3 -9.74 6.69 -10.08
N TYR A 4 -9.83 7.79 -9.34
CA TYR A 4 -10.61 7.82 -8.10
C TYR A 4 -12.11 7.92 -8.35
N TYR A 5 -12.51 8.52 -9.46
CA TYR A 5 -13.92 8.59 -9.84
C TYR A 5 -14.51 7.19 -10.05
N ASP A 6 -13.84 6.33 -10.84
CA ASP A 6 -14.30 4.95 -11.10
C ASP A 6 -14.37 4.12 -9.81
N ILE A 7 -13.38 4.24 -8.92
CA ILE A 7 -13.39 3.55 -7.62
C ILE A 7 -14.58 4.02 -6.77
N LYS A 8 -14.82 5.33 -6.68
CA LYS A 8 -15.94 5.89 -5.92
C LYS A 8 -17.28 5.42 -6.46
N GLU A 9 -17.45 5.38 -7.78
CA GLU A 9 -18.69 4.94 -8.41
C GLU A 9 -18.98 3.47 -8.09
N ARG A 10 -17.99 2.58 -8.27
CA ARG A 10 -18.11 1.15 -7.93
C ARG A 10 -18.39 0.94 -6.45
N PHE A 11 -17.68 1.66 -5.60
CA PHE A 11 -17.85 1.57 -4.15
C PHE A 11 -19.24 2.06 -3.73
N PHE A 12 -19.73 3.17 -4.30
CA PHE A 12 -21.07 3.69 -4.06
C PHE A 12 -22.15 2.66 -4.38
N ASN A 13 -22.09 2.05 -5.57
CA ASN A 13 -23.06 1.03 -5.98
C ASN A 13 -23.07 -0.15 -4.98
N LEU A 14 -21.87 -0.62 -4.61
CA LEU A 14 -21.72 -1.72 -3.66
C LEU A 14 -22.34 -1.43 -2.28
N ILE A 15 -22.10 -0.25 -1.72
CA ILE A 15 -22.56 0.08 -0.37
C ILE A 15 -24.02 0.53 -0.35
N LYS A 16 -24.53 1.10 -1.45
CA LYS A 16 -25.94 1.47 -1.61
C LYS A 16 -26.84 0.24 -1.63
N GLU A 17 -26.46 -0.80 -2.39
CA GLU A 17 -27.20 -2.07 -2.46
C GLU A 17 -27.32 -2.76 -1.09
N LYS A 18 -26.39 -2.46 -0.16
CA LYS A 18 -26.33 -3.05 1.18
C LYS A 18 -26.78 -2.12 2.29
N ASP A 19 -27.34 -0.96 1.95
CA ASP A 19 -27.81 0.08 2.88
C ASP A 19 -26.74 0.53 3.91
N LEU A 20 -25.48 0.62 3.48
CA LEU A 20 -24.36 0.98 4.35
C LEU A 20 -24.01 2.48 4.33
N MET A 21 -24.69 3.30 3.52
CA MET A 21 -24.36 4.71 3.29
C MET A 21 -24.25 5.53 4.58
N SER A 22 -25.12 5.28 5.55
CA SER A 22 -25.15 5.99 6.85
C SER A 22 -24.26 5.34 7.92
N SER A 23 -23.62 4.20 7.62
CA SER A 23 -22.72 3.53 8.56
C SER A 23 -21.47 4.38 8.79
N LYS A 24 -21.05 4.47 10.05
CA LYS A 24 -19.85 5.21 10.45
C LYS A 24 -18.60 4.36 10.26
N VAL A 25 -17.50 5.05 9.95
CA VAL A 25 -16.14 4.54 9.99
C VAL A 25 -15.31 5.46 10.87
N GLU A 26 -14.47 4.86 11.70
CA GLU A 26 -13.47 5.58 12.50
C GLU A 26 -12.11 5.31 11.87
N VAL A 27 -11.38 6.37 11.53
CA VAL A 27 -10.03 6.28 10.97
C VAL A 27 -9.07 7.00 11.89
N VAL A 28 -8.09 6.26 12.39
CA VAL A 28 -7.08 6.79 13.30
C VAL A 28 -5.70 6.65 12.69
N SER A 29 -4.87 7.67 12.92
CA SER A 29 -3.45 7.54 12.63
C SER A 29 -2.80 6.62 13.64
N ALA A 30 -2.02 5.66 13.14
CA ALA A 30 -1.17 4.82 13.96
C ALA A 30 0.01 5.59 14.58
N ARG A 31 0.11 6.93 14.51
CA ARG A 31 1.16 7.67 15.23
C ARG A 31 1.10 7.51 16.74
N THR A 32 -0.05 7.13 17.30
CA THR A 32 -0.14 6.73 18.72
C THR A 32 0.39 5.32 18.97
N LEU A 33 0.64 4.54 17.91
CA LEU A 33 1.20 3.20 17.96
C LEU A 33 2.71 3.29 17.78
N THR A 34 3.43 2.65 18.69
CA THR A 34 4.87 2.40 18.60
C THR A 34 5.21 1.66 17.30
N PRO A 35 6.45 1.76 16.78
CA PRO A 35 6.90 0.93 15.66
C PRO A 35 6.58 -0.57 15.85
N GLN A 36 6.68 -1.06 17.09
CA GLN A 36 6.33 -2.42 17.46
C GLN A 36 4.84 -2.75 17.29
N GLU A 37 3.94 -1.82 17.50
CA GLU A 37 2.50 -2.04 17.32
C GLU A 37 2.10 -2.05 15.84
N VAL A 38 2.85 -1.36 14.98
CA VAL A 38 2.56 -1.26 13.54
C VAL A 38 3.17 -2.43 12.76
N ILE A 39 4.47 -2.69 12.91
CA ILE A 39 5.20 -3.72 12.14
C ILE A 39 5.84 -4.81 13.02
N GLY A 40 5.66 -4.74 14.34
CA GLY A 40 6.27 -5.71 15.26
C GLY A 40 7.77 -5.48 15.43
N LYS A 41 8.51 -6.58 15.59
CA LYS A 41 9.97 -6.60 15.62
C LYS A 41 10.49 -7.29 14.36
N PRO A 42 10.48 -6.60 13.21
CA PRO A 42 11.04 -7.17 12.00
C PRO A 42 12.53 -7.44 12.16
N GLU A 43 13.04 -8.41 11.40
CA GLU A 43 14.47 -8.77 11.41
C GLU A 43 15.36 -7.69 10.76
N ARG A 44 14.75 -6.73 10.06
CA ARG A 44 15.41 -5.58 9.42
C ARG A 44 14.86 -4.26 9.96
N ASP A 45 15.68 -3.22 9.95
CA ASP A 45 15.38 -1.89 10.49
C ASP A 45 15.18 -0.81 9.41
N ASP A 46 15.25 -1.16 8.14
CA ASP A 46 15.28 -0.21 7.03
C ASP A 46 13.92 0.15 6.43
N PHE A 47 12.81 -0.33 7.01
CA PHE A 47 11.44 -0.05 6.56
C PHE A 47 11.04 1.43 6.72
N PRO A 48 10.29 2.02 5.77
CA PRO A 48 9.83 3.42 5.85
C PRO A 48 9.08 3.77 7.14
N LEU A 49 8.25 2.84 7.65
CA LEU A 49 7.52 2.99 8.91
C LEU A 49 8.43 3.18 10.12
N LEU A 50 9.56 2.48 10.18
CA LEU A 50 10.51 2.57 11.30
C LEU A 50 11.25 3.90 11.31
N LYS A 51 11.45 4.50 10.12
CA LYS A 51 12.12 5.79 9.94
C LYS A 51 11.17 6.98 10.13
N GLY A 52 9.87 6.73 10.33
CA GLY A 52 8.85 7.76 10.51
C GLY A 52 8.55 8.58 9.25
N LYS A 53 9.04 8.14 8.08
CA LYS A 53 8.78 8.80 6.79
C LYS A 53 7.36 8.56 6.28
N GLU A 54 6.84 7.38 6.58
CA GLU A 54 5.45 7.01 6.34
C GLU A 54 4.79 6.65 7.67
N VAL A 55 3.49 6.88 7.74
CA VAL A 55 2.63 6.43 8.83
C VAL A 55 1.53 5.55 8.27
N MET A 56 0.99 4.67 9.11
CA MET A 56 -0.17 3.87 8.76
C MET A 56 -1.44 4.56 9.28
N LEU A 57 -2.45 4.74 8.43
CA LEU A 57 -3.82 5.00 8.88
C LEU A 57 -4.56 3.67 9.01
N GLN A 58 -5.38 3.54 10.04
CA GLN A 58 -6.24 2.38 10.24
C GLN A 58 -7.70 2.83 10.34
N ALA A 59 -8.52 2.34 9.43
CA ALA A 59 -9.97 2.42 9.51
C ALA A 59 -10.52 1.19 10.24
N ASP A 60 -11.47 1.42 11.14
CA ASP A 60 -12.35 0.40 11.72
C ASP A 60 -13.76 0.59 11.18
N PHE A 61 -14.24 -0.43 10.47
CA PHE A 61 -15.63 -0.53 10.05
C PHE A 61 -16.25 -1.79 10.65
N LYS A 62 -17.07 -1.62 11.69
CA LYS A 62 -17.78 -2.72 12.38
C LYS A 62 -16.83 -3.85 12.81
N GLY A 63 -15.67 -3.49 13.36
CA GLY A 63 -14.62 -4.42 13.82
C GLY A 63 -13.73 -4.97 12.69
N SER A 64 -14.00 -4.63 11.43
CA SER A 64 -13.15 -4.99 10.30
C SER A 64 -12.14 -3.88 10.03
N LEU A 65 -10.86 -4.22 10.16
CA LEU A 65 -9.76 -3.27 10.03
C LEU A 65 -9.28 -3.17 8.60
N GLY A 66 -9.05 -1.95 8.12
CA GLY A 66 -8.41 -1.65 6.84
C GLY A 66 -7.33 -0.59 7.01
N GLN A 67 -6.16 -0.84 6.43
CA GLN A 67 -5.01 0.04 6.59
C GLN A 67 -4.57 0.66 5.25
N ALA A 68 -3.97 1.85 5.32
CA ALA A 68 -3.34 2.53 4.20
C ALA A 68 -2.15 3.36 4.70
N PHE A 69 -1.05 3.36 3.95
CA PHE A 69 0.11 4.20 4.24
C PHE A 69 -0.15 5.64 3.79
N THR A 70 0.49 6.59 4.46
CA THR A 70 0.48 8.01 4.09
C THR A 70 1.69 8.72 4.69
N ASP A 71 2.11 9.81 4.07
CA ASP A 71 3.07 10.78 4.62
C ASP A 71 2.37 11.86 5.47
N LEU A 72 1.03 11.96 5.41
CA LEU A 72 0.22 12.95 6.11
C LEU A 72 -0.65 12.29 7.21
N PRO A 73 -0.17 12.23 8.46
CA PRO A 73 -0.93 11.67 9.58
C PRO A 73 -2.18 12.50 9.92
N GLY A 74 -3.24 11.84 10.36
CA GLY A 74 -4.41 12.50 10.94
C GLY A 74 -5.47 11.49 11.39
N ASN A 75 -6.49 12.00 12.07
CA ASN A 75 -7.66 11.21 12.47
C ASN A 75 -8.88 11.72 11.71
N TYR A 76 -9.82 10.83 11.41
CA TYR A 76 -11.07 11.14 10.73
C TYR A 76 -12.20 10.26 11.29
N SER A 77 -13.38 10.83 11.47
CA SER A 77 -14.60 10.10 11.79
C SER A 77 -15.71 10.62 10.90
N GLY A 78 -16.49 9.72 10.32
CA GLY A 78 -17.57 10.10 9.41
C GLY A 78 -18.36 8.90 8.90
N SER A 79 -19.44 9.18 8.19
CA SER A 79 -20.23 8.17 7.47
C SER A 79 -19.58 7.79 6.13
N LEU A 80 -19.94 6.63 5.58
CA LEU A 80 -19.52 6.26 4.23
C LEU A 80 -20.01 7.24 3.16
N ARG A 81 -21.15 7.91 3.38
CA ARG A 81 -21.63 9.01 2.53
C ARG A 81 -20.64 10.18 2.51
N GLU A 82 -20.15 10.59 3.66
CA GLU A 82 -19.18 11.68 3.77
C GLU A 82 -17.82 11.29 3.15
N ILE A 83 -17.38 10.05 3.35
CA ILE A 83 -16.18 9.50 2.71
C ILE A 83 -16.29 9.55 1.18
N LEU A 84 -17.44 9.16 0.61
CA LEU A 84 -17.65 9.23 -0.85
C LEU A 84 -17.67 10.67 -1.37
N ALA A 85 -18.28 11.59 -0.61
CA ALA A 85 -18.34 13.01 -0.96
C ALA A 85 -17.00 13.75 -0.79
N MET A 86 -16.05 13.18 -0.04
CA MET A 86 -14.76 13.79 0.26
C MET A 86 -13.93 14.05 -1.00
N PHE A 87 -13.45 15.28 -1.18
CA PHE A 87 -12.54 15.61 -2.28
C PHE A 87 -11.13 15.09 -1.99
N LEU A 88 -10.55 14.27 -2.89
CA LEU A 88 -9.29 13.54 -2.67
C LEU A 88 -8.04 14.32 -3.13
N ASP A 89 -7.93 15.57 -2.67
CA ASP A 89 -6.91 16.54 -3.07
C ASP A 89 -5.55 16.43 -2.35
N ASN A 90 -5.44 15.56 -1.35
CA ASN A 90 -4.20 15.31 -0.62
C ASN A 90 -4.08 13.86 -0.13
N ASN A 91 -2.85 13.49 0.24
CA ASN A 91 -2.50 12.12 0.64
C ASN A 91 -3.22 11.67 1.92
N PHE A 92 -3.53 12.58 2.85
CA PHE A 92 -4.31 12.23 4.04
C PHE A 92 -5.73 11.77 3.66
N LYS A 93 -6.43 12.56 2.85
CA LYS A 93 -7.80 12.25 2.42
C LYS A 93 -7.86 10.99 1.55
N ARG A 94 -6.86 10.79 0.68
CA ARG A 94 -6.74 9.55 -0.12
C ARG A 94 -6.47 8.34 0.76
N ALA A 95 -5.59 8.44 1.75
CA ALA A 95 -5.34 7.37 2.70
C ALA A 95 -6.57 7.05 3.56
N VAL A 96 -7.32 8.05 4.03
CA VAL A 96 -8.61 7.85 4.71
C VAL A 96 -9.59 7.09 3.83
N PHE A 97 -9.71 7.48 2.57
CA PHE A 97 -10.58 6.82 1.59
C PHE A 97 -10.15 5.36 1.33
N VAL A 98 -8.86 5.11 1.06
CA VAL A 98 -8.32 3.77 0.80
C VAL A 98 -8.41 2.87 2.03
N ALA A 99 -8.07 3.37 3.24
CA ALA A 99 -8.22 2.61 4.47
C ALA A 99 -9.69 2.22 4.72
N THR A 100 -10.62 3.15 4.48
CA THR A 100 -12.06 2.88 4.57
C THR A 100 -12.50 1.82 3.57
N LEU A 101 -12.07 1.91 2.31
CA LEU A 101 -12.37 0.92 1.29
C LEU A 101 -11.89 -0.47 1.72
N ASN A 102 -10.65 -0.55 2.22
CA ASN A 102 -10.07 -1.78 2.73
C ASN A 102 -10.88 -2.38 3.90
N ALA A 103 -11.31 -1.55 4.85
CA ALA A 103 -12.10 -1.98 6.01
C ALA A 103 -13.49 -2.49 5.59
N VAL A 104 -14.17 -1.76 4.71
CA VAL A 104 -15.53 -2.11 4.26
C VAL A 104 -15.52 -3.34 3.35
N LEU A 105 -14.61 -3.43 2.38
CA LEU A 105 -14.51 -4.60 1.52
C LEU A 105 -14.14 -5.87 2.29
N ARG A 106 -13.33 -5.73 3.35
CA ARG A 106 -13.06 -6.84 4.29
C ARG A 106 -14.30 -7.23 5.07
N HIS A 107 -15.04 -6.27 5.62
CA HIS A 107 -16.30 -6.54 6.33
C HIS A 107 -17.30 -7.30 5.46
N LEU A 108 -17.32 -6.96 4.16
CA LEU A 108 -18.17 -7.60 3.16
C LEU A 108 -17.60 -8.92 2.59
N ASN A 109 -16.45 -9.38 3.07
CA ASN A 109 -15.74 -10.59 2.63
C ASN A 109 -15.33 -10.61 1.15
N TYR A 110 -15.19 -9.46 0.49
CA TYR A 110 -14.64 -9.39 -0.87
C TYR A 110 -13.13 -9.51 -0.91
N ILE A 111 -12.46 -9.02 0.13
CA ILE A 111 -11.01 -9.06 0.27
C ILE A 111 -10.62 -9.48 1.68
N SER A 112 -9.36 -9.85 1.84
CA SER A 112 -8.73 -10.15 3.12
C SER A 112 -7.34 -9.49 3.17
N LYS A 113 -6.58 -9.71 4.25
CA LYS A 113 -5.19 -9.24 4.40
C LYS A 113 -5.01 -7.72 4.25
N THR A 114 -5.95 -6.96 4.80
CA THR A 114 -5.98 -5.48 4.80
C THR A 114 -5.28 -4.83 5.99
N VAL A 115 -4.63 -5.65 6.81
CA VAL A 115 -3.78 -5.22 7.93
C VAL A 115 -2.38 -5.70 7.61
N HIS A 116 -1.42 -4.80 7.75
CA HIS A 116 -0.04 -5.06 7.37
C HIS A 116 0.57 -6.17 8.22
N CYS A 117 1.47 -6.90 7.58
CA CYS A 117 2.27 -7.97 8.15
C CYS A 117 3.08 -7.50 9.35
N LYS A 118 3.36 -8.40 10.29
CA LYS A 118 4.16 -8.13 11.49
C LYS A 118 5.33 -9.10 11.66
N ASP A 119 6.34 -8.67 12.40
CA ASP A 119 7.46 -9.49 12.81
C ASP A 119 8.19 -10.11 11.60
N LYS A 120 8.11 -11.44 11.42
CA LYS A 120 8.77 -12.18 10.34
C LYS A 120 7.98 -12.21 9.04
N GLU A 121 6.68 -11.90 9.10
CA GLU A 121 5.77 -11.99 7.96
C GLU A 121 6.20 -11.12 6.76
N PRO A 122 6.82 -9.94 6.89
CA PRO A 122 7.32 -9.20 5.73
C PRO A 122 8.37 -9.98 4.92
N GLY A 123 9.26 -10.72 5.58
CA GLY A 123 10.26 -11.57 4.92
C GLY A 123 9.62 -12.79 4.26
N GLU A 124 8.68 -13.45 4.96
CA GLU A 124 7.91 -14.57 4.42
C GLU A 124 7.06 -14.14 3.20
N CYS A 125 6.44 -12.97 3.28
CA CYS A 125 5.67 -12.39 2.18
C CYS A 125 6.54 -12.12 0.95
N ALA A 126 7.77 -11.62 1.15
CA ALA A 126 8.73 -11.42 0.07
C ALA A 126 9.16 -12.75 -0.59
N ALA A 127 9.41 -13.80 0.20
CA ALA A 127 9.72 -15.12 -0.32
C ALA A 127 8.53 -15.71 -1.12
N HIS A 128 7.32 -15.65 -0.57
CA HIS A 128 6.12 -16.11 -1.29
C HIS A 128 5.87 -15.35 -2.60
N LEU A 129 6.21 -14.07 -2.65
CA LEU A 129 6.09 -13.26 -3.88
C LEU A 129 7.03 -13.78 -4.99
N VAL A 130 8.26 -14.18 -4.64
CA VAL A 130 9.20 -14.78 -5.59
C VAL A 130 8.60 -16.07 -6.18
N ASP A 131 8.13 -16.97 -5.32
CA ASP A 131 7.56 -18.26 -5.74
C ASP A 131 6.32 -18.05 -6.62
N TYR A 132 5.42 -17.16 -6.21
CA TYR A 132 4.23 -16.80 -6.97
C TYR A 132 4.56 -16.31 -8.38
N ILE A 133 5.59 -15.46 -8.54
CA ILE A 133 5.99 -14.94 -9.85
C ILE A 133 6.62 -16.05 -10.70
N LYS A 134 7.53 -16.85 -10.11
CA LYS A 134 8.17 -17.97 -10.83
C LYS A 134 7.15 -18.96 -11.36
N GLU A 135 6.19 -19.35 -10.53
CA GLU A 135 5.17 -20.35 -10.89
C GLU A 135 4.22 -19.85 -11.97
N ARG A 136 3.80 -18.57 -11.91
CA ARG A 136 2.78 -18.03 -12.83
C ARG A 136 3.34 -17.44 -14.10
N PHE A 137 4.55 -16.89 -14.06
CA PHE A 137 5.08 -16.09 -15.15
C PHE A 137 6.49 -16.52 -15.59
N GLY A 138 7.14 -17.43 -14.87
CA GLY A 138 8.51 -17.85 -15.16
C GLY A 138 9.53 -16.78 -14.80
N ASN A 139 10.64 -16.73 -15.52
CA ASN A 139 11.71 -15.75 -15.32
C ASN A 139 11.56 -14.58 -16.30
N LEU A 140 11.30 -13.38 -15.77
CA LEU A 140 10.95 -12.19 -16.55
C LEU A 140 11.56 -10.92 -15.94
N ARG A 141 11.48 -9.82 -16.70
CA ARG A 141 11.89 -8.48 -16.26
C ARG A 141 10.80 -7.80 -15.44
N ILE A 142 11.15 -7.31 -14.26
CA ILE A 142 10.20 -6.72 -13.30
C ILE A 142 10.48 -5.22 -13.13
N ALA A 143 9.46 -4.39 -13.37
CA ALA A 143 9.45 -3.01 -12.90
C ALA A 143 8.82 -2.96 -11.50
N PHE A 144 9.54 -2.43 -10.53
CA PHE A 144 9.04 -2.26 -9.16
C PHE A 144 8.90 -0.77 -8.83
N ILE A 145 7.69 -0.34 -8.49
CA ILE A 145 7.36 1.05 -8.17
C ILE A 145 7.14 1.18 -6.66
N GLY A 146 8.01 1.93 -5.99
CA GLY A 146 8.02 2.12 -4.55
C GLY A 146 8.94 1.12 -3.85
N MET A 147 9.96 1.60 -3.15
CA MET A 147 11.01 0.79 -2.53
C MET A 147 10.48 0.01 -1.33
N GLN A 148 10.48 -1.31 -1.44
CA GLN A 148 10.15 -2.25 -0.35
C GLN A 148 11.33 -3.21 -0.13
N PRO A 149 12.20 -2.97 0.88
CA PRO A 149 13.50 -3.63 0.99
C PRO A 149 13.47 -5.15 0.94
N ALA A 150 12.60 -5.80 1.73
CA ALA A 150 12.51 -7.26 1.76
C ALA A 150 12.08 -7.84 0.41
N MET A 151 11.10 -7.23 -0.25
CA MET A 151 10.62 -7.69 -1.57
C MET A 151 11.65 -7.45 -2.66
N VAL A 152 12.28 -6.28 -2.68
CA VAL A 152 13.31 -5.93 -3.67
C VAL A 152 14.51 -6.86 -3.53
N GLU A 153 14.99 -7.14 -2.32
CA GLU A 153 16.09 -8.08 -2.10
C GLU A 153 15.77 -9.49 -2.58
N ALA A 154 14.60 -10.02 -2.19
CA ALA A 154 14.19 -11.37 -2.58
C ALA A 154 14.03 -11.50 -4.10
N LEU A 155 13.43 -10.50 -4.76
CA LEU A 155 13.24 -10.49 -6.21
C LEU A 155 14.55 -10.29 -6.96
N ALA A 156 15.41 -9.36 -6.53
CA ALA A 156 16.70 -9.08 -7.17
C ALA A 156 17.65 -10.29 -7.16
N ALA A 157 17.52 -11.17 -6.18
CA ALA A 157 18.29 -12.40 -6.12
C ALA A 157 17.90 -13.44 -7.20
N GLN A 158 16.75 -13.26 -7.85
CA GLN A 158 16.14 -14.29 -8.72
C GLN A 158 15.73 -13.76 -10.10
N PHE A 159 15.52 -12.46 -10.24
CA PHE A 159 14.98 -11.81 -11.43
C PHE A 159 15.79 -10.57 -11.82
N GLU A 160 15.69 -10.19 -13.09
CA GLU A 160 16.13 -8.87 -13.54
C GLU A 160 15.07 -7.83 -13.15
N ILE A 161 15.45 -6.90 -12.27
CA ILE A 161 14.53 -5.92 -11.68
C ILE A 161 15.08 -4.51 -11.86
N ARG A 162 14.17 -3.58 -12.18
CA ARG A 162 14.41 -2.13 -12.09
C ARG A 162 13.46 -1.56 -11.05
N VAL A 163 13.97 -0.71 -10.18
CA VAL A 163 13.22 -0.15 -9.06
C VAL A 163 13.22 1.36 -9.19
N VAL A 164 12.04 1.96 -9.11
CA VAL A 164 11.86 3.42 -9.04
C VAL A 164 11.28 3.79 -7.69
N ASP A 165 11.75 4.90 -7.14
CA ASP A 165 11.26 5.46 -5.89
C ASP A 165 11.14 6.98 -5.93
N LEU A 166 10.31 7.55 -5.06
CA LEU A 166 10.13 9.00 -4.91
C LEU A 166 10.98 9.58 -3.77
N ASP A 167 11.48 8.75 -2.84
CA ASP A 167 12.28 9.20 -1.71
C ASP A 167 13.70 9.57 -2.18
N PRO A 168 14.10 10.86 -2.07
CA PRO A 168 15.44 11.29 -2.49
C PRO A 168 16.56 10.58 -1.70
N ASP A 169 16.29 10.04 -0.52
CA ASP A 169 17.27 9.27 0.26
C ASP A 169 17.46 7.84 -0.29
N ASN A 170 16.59 7.40 -1.20
CA ASN A 170 16.74 6.13 -1.92
C ASN A 170 17.33 6.36 -3.31
N VAL A 171 16.85 7.37 -4.03
CA VAL A 171 17.21 7.66 -5.43
C VAL A 171 18.72 7.79 -5.62
N GLY A 172 19.25 7.14 -6.66
CA GLY A 172 20.67 7.13 -7.02
C GLY A 172 21.54 6.18 -6.18
N GLN A 173 21.00 5.59 -5.11
CA GLN A 173 21.72 4.63 -4.29
C GLN A 173 21.56 3.21 -4.82
N ARG A 174 22.55 2.34 -4.52
CA ARG A 174 22.38 0.90 -4.66
C ARG A 174 21.85 0.31 -3.35
N ARG A 175 20.64 -0.23 -3.39
CA ARG A 175 20.02 -0.96 -2.26
C ARG A 175 19.72 -2.38 -2.69
N CYS A 176 20.06 -3.35 -1.84
CA CYS A 176 19.87 -4.78 -2.12
C CYS A 176 20.46 -5.21 -3.48
N GLY A 177 21.59 -4.60 -3.89
CA GLY A 177 22.25 -4.84 -5.18
C GLY A 177 21.68 -4.07 -6.39
N VAL A 178 20.51 -3.44 -6.25
CA VAL A 178 19.79 -2.76 -7.35
C VAL A 178 19.95 -1.25 -7.24
N LEU A 179 20.13 -0.58 -8.38
CA LEU A 179 20.08 0.88 -8.44
C LEU A 179 18.63 1.34 -8.24
N ILE A 180 18.39 2.24 -7.30
CA ILE A 180 17.09 2.88 -7.15
C ILE A 180 17.05 4.10 -8.05
N GLU A 181 16.16 4.05 -9.04
CA GLU A 181 16.02 5.06 -10.08
C GLU A 181 15.01 6.14 -9.67
N ASP A 182 15.20 7.34 -10.19
CA ASP A 182 14.27 8.45 -10.00
C ASP A 182 12.94 8.20 -10.73
N ALA A 183 11.84 8.76 -10.21
CA ALA A 183 10.52 8.68 -10.85
C ALA A 183 10.47 9.24 -12.28
N ALA A 184 11.42 10.07 -12.69
CA ALA A 184 11.59 10.46 -14.09
C ALA A 184 11.77 9.28 -15.04
N HIS A 185 12.29 8.14 -14.57
CA HIS A 185 12.50 6.93 -15.36
C HIS A 185 11.28 6.01 -15.42
N THR A 186 10.18 6.31 -14.71
CA THR A 186 9.01 5.41 -14.64
C THR A 186 8.52 4.96 -16.03
N LYS A 187 8.39 5.89 -16.98
CA LYS A 187 7.91 5.54 -18.34
C LYS A 187 8.84 4.55 -19.05
N GLU A 188 10.14 4.72 -18.87
CA GLU A 188 11.17 3.87 -19.46
C GLU A 188 11.12 2.47 -18.87
N ILE A 189 11.09 2.34 -17.53
CA ILE A 189 11.10 1.04 -16.86
C ILE A 189 9.83 0.25 -17.16
N LEU A 190 8.68 0.94 -17.25
CA LEU A 190 7.40 0.33 -17.59
C LEU A 190 7.40 -0.22 -19.02
N SER A 191 8.09 0.46 -19.95
CA SER A 191 8.23 0.00 -21.33
C SER A 191 9.19 -1.18 -21.47
N TRP A 192 10.14 -1.30 -20.54
CA TRP A 192 11.14 -2.36 -20.52
C TRP A 192 10.63 -3.65 -19.84
N ALA A 193 9.77 -3.52 -18.83
CA ALA A 193 9.33 -4.64 -18.00
C ALA A 193 8.27 -5.52 -18.66
N ASN A 194 8.25 -6.79 -18.24
CA ASN A 194 7.18 -7.72 -18.57
C ASN A 194 6.06 -7.69 -17.52
N ILE A 195 6.42 -7.43 -16.25
CA ILE A 195 5.49 -7.34 -15.11
C ILE A 195 5.79 -6.06 -14.34
N VAL A 196 4.73 -5.41 -13.85
CA VAL A 196 4.81 -4.24 -12.98
C VAL A 196 4.31 -4.63 -11.60
N LEU A 197 5.13 -4.40 -10.58
CA LEU A 197 4.75 -4.46 -9.18
C LEU A 197 4.74 -3.03 -8.65
N ALA A 198 3.58 -2.54 -8.22
CA ALA A 198 3.45 -1.21 -7.66
C ALA A 198 2.95 -1.29 -6.22
N THR A 199 3.57 -0.53 -5.32
CA THR A 199 3.11 -0.43 -3.94
C THR A 199 1.73 0.18 -3.86
N GLY A 200 0.96 -0.20 -2.84
CA GLY A 200 -0.36 0.40 -2.58
C GLY A 200 -0.32 1.91 -2.32
N THR A 201 0.84 2.44 -1.95
CA THR A 201 1.07 3.90 -1.77
C THR A 201 0.90 4.68 -3.07
N THR A 202 1.00 4.04 -4.24
CA THR A 202 0.70 4.71 -5.53
C THR A 202 -0.77 5.13 -5.67
N ALA A 203 -1.67 4.58 -4.84
CA ALA A 203 -3.08 4.95 -4.76
C ALA A 203 -3.37 5.95 -3.62
N VAL A 204 -2.33 6.56 -3.03
CA VAL A 204 -2.41 7.60 -2.00
C VAL A 204 -1.60 8.81 -2.47
#